data_AF-A0A2H4VTS0-F1
#
_entry.id   AF-A0A2H4VTS0-F1
#
_cell.length_a   1.000
_cell.length_b   1.000
_cell.length_c   1.000
_cell.angle_alpha   90.00
_cell.angle_beta   90.00
_cell.angle_gamma   90.00
#
_symmetry.space_group_name_H-M   'P 1'
#
loop_
_entity.id
_entity.type
_entity.pdbx_description
1 polymer ?
#
loop_
_entity_poly.entity_id
_entity_poly.type
_entity_poly.pdbx_seq_one_letter_code
_entity_poly.pdbx_strand_id
1 'polypeptide(L)'
;MIDDYLIAYKTYYKLLKTDVTLYKAKPEILKELGLEVTSQNSQDGYLICDNCKGYYKLQPGESPYDFSDKCECGGKLIYKK
;
A
#
# COMPACT_ATOMS: atom_id res chain seq x y z
N MET A 1 28.01 -7.85 30.31
CA MET A 1 28.74 -7.28 29.15
C MET A 1 28.38 -7.98 27.84
N ILE A 2 28.67 -9.27 27.64
CA ILE A 2 28.30 -9.98 26.39
C ILE A 2 26.77 -10.11 26.26
N ASP A 3 26.09 -10.39 27.38
CA ASP A 3 24.63 -10.52 27.38
C ASP A 3 23.91 -9.21 27.04
N ASP A 4 24.43 -8.07 27.51
CA ASP A 4 23.88 -6.75 27.21
C ASP A 4 23.95 -6.44 25.70
N TYR A 5 25.06 -6.82 25.08
CA TYR A 5 25.24 -6.71 23.63
C TYR A 5 24.27 -7.62 22.87
N LEU A 6 24.09 -8.87 23.33
CA LEU A 6 23.12 -9.79 22.75
C LEU A 6 21.69 -9.30 22.90
N ILE A 7 21.33 -8.68 24.03
CA ILE A 7 20.01 -8.08 24.26
C ILE A 7 19.81 -6.88 23.33
N ALA A 8 20.81 -6.02 23.18
CA ALA A 8 20.77 -4.89 22.24
C ALA A 8 20.56 -5.37 20.80
N TYR A 9 21.31 -6.39 20.38
CA TYR A 9 21.20 -6.93 19.03
C TYR A 9 19.85 -7.61 18.77
N LYS A 10 19.33 -8.37 19.74
CA LYS A 10 17.99 -8.98 19.66
C LYS A 10 16.90 -7.92 19.57
N THR A 11 17.02 -6.84 20.32
CA THR A 11 16.08 -5.71 20.31
C THR A 11 16.11 -5.00 18.95
N TYR A 12 17.31 -4.70 18.46
CA TYR A 12 17.51 -4.12 17.12
C TYR A 12 16.90 -4.99 16.02
N TYR A 13 17.16 -6.29 16.07
CA TYR A 13 16.63 -7.23 15.10
C TYR A 13 15.10 -7.35 15.15
N LYS A 14 14.51 -7.27 16.35
CA LYS A 14 13.05 -7.22 16.52
C LYS A 14 12.47 -5.98 15.85
N LEU A 15 13.09 -4.81 16.02
CA LEU A 15 12.64 -3.57 15.37
C LEU A 15 12.72 -3.68 13.83
N LEU A 16 13.85 -4.18 13.30
CA LEU A 16 14.02 -4.37 11.85
C LEU A 16 13.00 -5.34 11.25
N LYS A 17 12.61 -6.39 12.00
CA LYS A 17 11.62 -7.38 11.57
C LYS A 17 10.17 -6.97 11.80
N THR A 18 9.94 -5.86 12.50
CA THR A 18 8.58 -5.42 12.78
C THR A 18 7.97 -4.84 11.51
N ASP A 19 6.88 -5.44 11.06
CA ASP A 19 6.13 -4.90 9.92
C ASP A 19 5.38 -3.63 10.36
N VAL A 20 5.99 -2.48 10.07
CA VAL A 20 5.45 -1.16 10.39
C VAL A 20 4.17 -0.83 9.63
N THR A 21 3.84 -1.57 8.55
CA THR A 21 2.59 -1.37 7.80
C THR A 21 1.37 -1.90 8.55
N LEU A 22 1.57 -2.81 9.51
CA LEU A 22 0.50 -3.33 10.38
C LEU A 22 0.14 -2.37 11.52
N TYR A 23 1.02 -1.43 11.86
CA TYR A 23 0.77 -0.40 12.87
C TYR A 23 0.00 0.75 12.22
N LYS A 24 -1.29 0.55 11.99
CA LYS A 24 -2.18 1.64 11.62
C LYS A 24 -2.16 2.68 12.73
N ALA A 25 -1.85 3.92 12.38
CA ALA A 25 -1.89 5.03 13.31
C ALA A 25 -3.29 5.12 13.94
N LYS A 26 -3.34 5.58 15.19
CA LYS A 26 -4.61 5.80 15.90
C LYS A 26 -5.53 6.65 15.01
N PRO A 27 -6.79 6.23 14.81
CA PRO A 27 -7.71 6.89 13.88
C PRO A 27 -7.94 8.37 14.22
N GLU A 28 -7.79 8.74 15.50
CA GLU A 28 -7.89 10.12 15.97
C GLU A 28 -6.77 11.01 15.40
N ILE A 29 -5.52 10.51 15.37
CA ILE A 29 -4.35 11.25 14.86
C ILE A 29 -4.45 11.42 13.34
N LEU A 30 -4.96 10.40 12.63
CA LEU A 30 -5.19 10.46 11.19
C LEU A 30 -6.19 11.57 10.84
N LYS A 31 -7.26 11.71 11.64
CA LYS A 31 -8.28 12.74 11.46
C LYS A 31 -7.75 14.15 11.71
N GLU A 32 -6.93 14.35 12.76
CA GLU A 32 -6.32 15.65 13.06
C GLU A 32 -5.30 16.09 12.00
N LEU A 33 -4.63 15.14 11.36
CA LEU A 33 -3.72 15.40 10.24
C LEU A 33 -4.43 15.61 8.89
N GLY A 34 -5.77 15.58 8.85
CA GLY A 34 -6.54 15.70 7.61
C GLY A 34 -6.33 14.52 6.64
N LEU A 35 -5.75 13.42 7.13
CA LEU A 35 -5.58 12.17 6.40
C LEU A 35 -6.82 11.33 6.65
N GLU A 36 -7.91 11.67 5.98
CA GLU A 36 -9.18 10.96 6.10
C GLU A 36 -9.04 9.51 5.60
N VAL A 37 -8.67 8.60 6.49
CA VAL A 37 -8.67 7.16 6.21
C VAL A 37 -10.12 6.69 6.31
N THR A 38 -10.86 6.81 5.20
CA THR A 38 -12.11 6.10 5.02
C THR A 38 -11.80 4.60 5.02
N SER A 39 -11.90 3.99 6.20
CA SER A 39 -11.87 2.54 6.35
C SER A 39 -13.12 1.94 5.73
N GLN A 40 -13.25 1.94 4.40
CA GLN A 40 -14.06 0.97 3.66
C GLN A 40 -13.38 0.68 2.32
N ASN A 41 -12.87 -0.55 2.23
CA ASN A 41 -12.25 -1.20 1.08
C ASN A 41 -10.92 -0.60 0.61
N SER A 42 -9.83 -1.15 1.16
CA SER A 42 -8.53 -1.24 0.49
C SER A 42 -8.66 -2.01 -0.84
N GLN A 43 -9.22 -1.35 -1.84
CA GLN A 43 -8.96 -1.62 -3.25
C GLN A 43 -7.63 -0.91 -3.58
N ASP A 44 -6.54 -1.31 -2.90
CA ASP A 44 -5.18 -0.91 -3.26
C ASP A 44 -4.78 -1.64 -4.54
N GLY A 45 -5.52 -1.37 -5.61
CA GLY A 45 -5.34 -2.00 -6.88
C GLY A 45 -4.74 -1.05 -7.90
N TYR A 46 -3.98 -1.60 -8.83
CA TYR A 46 -3.35 -0.87 -9.92
C TYR A 46 -3.65 -1.58 -11.23
N LEU A 47 -3.85 -0.78 -12.27
CA LEU A 47 -4.00 -1.22 -13.65
C LEU A 47 -2.65 -1.05 -14.35
N ILE A 48 -2.21 -2.11 -15.03
CA ILE A 48 -0.98 -2.09 -15.84
C ILE A 48 -1.34 -2.41 -17.27
N CYS A 49 -0.84 -1.62 -18.21
CA CYS A 49 -0.93 -1.95 -19.62
C CYS A 49 0.13 -2.99 -19.99
N ASP A 50 -0.28 -4.06 -20.68
CA ASP A 50 0.63 -5.08 -21.22
C ASP A 50 1.61 -4.56 -22.30
N ASN A 51 1.20 -3.55 -23.06
CA ASN A 51 1.96 -3.01 -24.19
C ASN A 51 2.88 -1.85 -23.78
N CYS A 52 2.32 -0.74 -23.29
CA CYS A 52 3.09 0.45 -22.94
C CYS A 52 3.65 0.43 -21.52
N LYS A 53 3.25 -0.55 -20.69
CA LYS A 53 3.60 -0.65 -19.26
C LYS A 53 3.20 0.58 -18.44
N GLY A 54 2.25 1.37 -18.95
CA GLY A 54 1.61 2.44 -18.21
C GLY A 54 0.96 1.88 -16.95
N TYR A 55 1.19 2.55 -15.82
CA TYR A 55 0.63 2.19 -14.53
C TYR A 55 -0.41 3.23 -14.13
N TYR A 56 -1.56 2.76 -13.64
CA TYR A 56 -2.58 3.62 -13.05
C TYR A 56 -2.98 3.06 -11.70
N LYS A 57 -2.82 3.86 -10.64
CA LYS A 57 -3.23 3.48 -9.29
C LYS A 57 -4.67 3.93 -9.06
N LEU A 58 -5.55 2.99 -8.71
CA LEU A 58 -6.94 3.30 -8.39
C LEU A 58 -7.00 4.23 -7.18
N GLN A 59 -7.84 5.25 -7.30
CA GLN A 59 -8.16 6.14 -6.20
C GLN A 59 -9.18 5.50 -5.25
N PRO A 60 -9.23 5.94 -3.98
CA PRO A 60 -10.22 5.45 -3.04
C PRO A 60 -11.64 5.70 -3.57
N GLY A 61 -12.41 4.62 -3.72
CA GLY A 61 -13.77 4.65 -4.25
C GLY A 61 -13.88 4.33 -5.75
N GLU A 62 -12.77 4.22 -6.48
CA GLU A 62 -12.77 3.79 -7.88
C GLU A 62 -12.76 2.26 -7.99
N SER A 63 -13.61 1.73 -8.85
CA SER A 63 -13.65 0.31 -9.15
C SER A 63 -12.79 0.01 -10.38
N PRO A 64 -12.00 -1.08 -10.40
CA PRO A 64 -11.30 -1.48 -11.64
C PRO A 64 -12.27 -1.77 -12.80
N TYR A 65 -13.54 -2.07 -12.48
CA TYR A 65 -14.60 -2.27 -13.47
C TYR A 65 -15.09 -0.97 -14.13
N ASP A 66 -14.79 0.20 -13.56
CA ASP A 66 -15.13 1.50 -14.15
C ASP A 66 -14.17 1.87 -15.30
N PHE A 67 -13.02 1.19 -15.39
CA PHE A 67 -12.01 1.44 -16.42
C PHE A 67 -12.21 0.52 -17.63
N SER A 68 -11.93 1.06 -18.83
CA SER A 68 -11.91 0.25 -20.03
C SER A 68 -10.75 -0.76 -19.97
N ASP A 69 -10.99 -1.98 -20.44
CA ASP A 69 -9.93 -2.98 -20.61
C ASP A 69 -8.87 -2.59 -21.65
N LYS A 70 -9.06 -1.48 -22.37
CA LYS A 70 -8.13 -0.96 -23.38
C LYS A 70 -7.42 0.30 -22.91
N CYS A 71 -6.10 0.27 -22.99
CA CYS A 71 -5.25 1.44 -22.86
C CYS A 71 -5.34 2.31 -24.12
N GLU A 72 -5.08 3.61 -23.99
CA GLU A 72 -5.04 4.58 -25.11
C GLU A 72 -4.03 4.19 -26.20
N CYS A 73 -2.97 3.45 -25.83
CA CYS A 73 -2.00 2.91 -26.79
C CYS A 73 -2.53 1.69 -27.58
N GLY A 74 -3.74 1.21 -27.30
CA GLY A 74 -4.33 0.01 -27.89
C GLY A 74 -4.00 -1.30 -27.18
N GLY A 75 -3.19 -1.28 -26.12
CA GLY A 75 -2.89 -2.45 -25.27
C GLY A 75 -4.00 -2.78 -24.28
N LYS A 76 -3.91 -3.92 -23.59
CA LYS A 76 -4.87 -4.35 -22.58
C LYS A 76 -4.44 -3.88 -21.18
N LEU A 77 -5.37 -3.33 -20.42
CA LEU A 77 -5.17 -2.98 -19.01
C LEU A 77 -5.48 -4.19 -18.12
N ILE A 78 -4.56 -4.51 -17.21
CA ILE A 78 -4.62 -5.66 -16.30
C ILE A 78 -4.64 -5.16 -14.87
N TYR A 79 -5.67 -5.54 -14.12
CA TYR A 79 -5.79 -5.27 -12.69
C TYR A 79 -4.89 -6.17 -11.85
N LYS A 80 -4.24 -5.56 -10.85
CA LYS A 80 -3.40 -6.21 -9.85
C LYS A 80 -3.63 -5.57 -8.48
N LYS A 81 -3.51 -6.37 -7.42
CA LYS A 81 -3.61 -5.97 -6.02
C LYS A 81 -2.33 -6.37 -5.29
#